data_AF-A0A7C6UKE4-F1
#
_entry.id   AF-A0A7C6UKE4-F1
#
_cell.length_a   1.000
_cell.length_b   1.000
_cell.length_c   1.000
_cell.angle_alpha   90.00
_cell.angle_beta   90.00
_cell.angle_gamma   90.00
#
_symmetry.space_group_name_H-M   'P 1'
#
loop_
_entity.id
_entity.type
_entity.pdbx_description
1 polymer ?
#
loop_
_entity_poly.entity_id
_entity_poly.type
_entity_poly.pdbx_seq_one_letter_code
_entity_poly.pdbx_strand_id
1 'polypeptide(L)'
;MAKKRRFKIRHIIIGFFLIYIVFTLISQQFKMFDLSRQEIELEKQLKSSMKQREELKKEIELLHTDEYIEKVARDELGLVKPGELIYKINPKSK
;
A
#
# COMPACT_ATOMS: atom_id res chain seq x y z
N MET A 1 -19.23 -64.79 -11.44
CA MET A 1 -18.38 -63.96 -10.55
C MET A 1 -18.17 -62.49 -10.99
N ALA A 2 -18.45 -62.11 -12.25
CA ALA A 2 -18.14 -60.77 -12.77
C ALA A 2 -18.95 -59.60 -12.16
N LYS A 3 -20.22 -59.81 -11.78
CA LYS A 3 -21.11 -58.76 -11.23
C LYS A 3 -20.59 -58.16 -9.92
N LYS A 4 -20.07 -59.00 -9.02
CA LYS A 4 -19.46 -58.58 -7.73
C LYS A 4 -18.14 -57.84 -7.93
N ARG A 5 -17.35 -58.21 -8.95
CA ARG A 5 -16.07 -57.56 -9.30
C ARG A 5 -16.28 -56.17 -9.91
N ARG A 6 -17.27 -56.00 -10.81
CA ARG A 6 -17.67 -54.70 -11.38
C ARG A 6 -18.19 -53.72 -10.30
N PHE A 7 -18.97 -54.22 -9.34
CA PHE A 7 -19.40 -53.42 -8.19
C PHE A 7 -18.22 -52.94 -7.35
N LYS A 8 -17.24 -53.79 -7.02
CA LYS A 8 -16.05 -53.38 -6.26
C LYS A 8 -15.24 -52.30 -6.98
N ILE A 9 -15.04 -52.42 -8.28
CA ILE A 9 -14.30 -51.43 -9.08
C ILE A 9 -15.03 -50.07 -9.09
N ARG A 10 -16.37 -50.06 -9.22
CA ARG A 10 -17.16 -48.83 -9.17
C ARG A 10 -16.97 -48.07 -7.85
N HIS A 11 -16.95 -48.77 -6.71
CA HIS A 11 -16.76 -48.12 -5.41
C HIS A 11 -15.33 -47.58 -5.24
N ILE A 12 -14.32 -48.25 -5.80
CA ILE A 12 -12.94 -47.76 -5.80
C ILE A 12 -12.82 -46.46 -6.61
N ILE A 13 -13.44 -46.40 -7.79
CA ILE A 13 -13.44 -45.19 -8.63
C ILE A 13 -14.15 -44.04 -7.92
N ILE A 14 -15.31 -44.30 -7.31
CA ILE A 14 -16.04 -43.29 -6.52
C ILE A 14 -15.20 -42.81 -5.33
N GLY A 15 -14.51 -43.71 -4.63
CA GLY A 15 -13.62 -43.36 -3.52
C GLY A 15 -12.48 -42.44 -3.97
N PHE A 16 -11.81 -42.77 -5.08
CA PHE A 16 -10.78 -41.92 -5.66
C PHE A 16 -11.31 -40.55 -6.08
N PHE A 17 -12.49 -40.51 -6.68
CA PHE A 17 -13.14 -39.26 -7.08
C PHE A 17 -13.46 -38.38 -5.87
N LEU A 18 -13.96 -38.96 -4.78
CA LEU A 18 -14.21 -38.23 -3.53
C LEU A 18 -12.92 -37.68 -2.93
N ILE A 19 -11.84 -38.48 -2.89
CA ILE A 19 -10.53 -38.01 -2.41
C ILE A 19 -10.03 -36.84 -3.26
N TYR A 20 -10.16 -36.92 -4.59
CA TYR A 20 -9.77 -35.84 -5.50
C TYR A 20 -10.55 -34.55 -5.24
N ILE A 21 -11.87 -34.64 -5.03
CA ILE A 21 -12.70 -33.48 -4.70
C ILE A 21 -12.25 -32.87 -3.37
N VAL A 22 -12.09 -33.68 -2.33
CA VAL A 22 -11.67 -33.21 -1.01
C VAL A 22 -10.31 -32.50 -1.09
N PHE A 23 -9.34 -33.10 -1.78
CA PHE A 23 -8.04 -32.49 -1.99
C PHE A 23 -8.13 -31.16 -2.73
N THR A 24 -8.94 -31.10 -3.79
CA THR A 24 -9.16 -29.88 -4.57
C THR A 24 -9.78 -28.77 -3.73
N LEU A 25 -10.82 -29.08 -2.94
CA LEU A 25 -11.48 -28.12 -2.06
C LEU A 25 -10.52 -27.55 -1.01
N ILE A 26 -9.69 -28.40 -0.38
CA ILE A 26 -8.67 -27.96 0.57
C ILE A 26 -7.67 -27.01 -0.11
N SER A 27 -7.14 -27.38 -1.28
CA SER A 27 -6.19 -26.55 -2.02
C SER A 27 -6.79 -25.19 -2.43
N GLN A 28 -8.06 -25.18 -2.85
CA GLN A 28 -8.78 -23.96 -3.19
C GLN A 28 -9.02 -23.08 -1.96
N GLN A 29 -9.30 -23.67 -0.80
CA GLN A 29 -9.52 -22.92 0.44
C GLN A 29 -8.26 -22.16 0.88
N PHE A 30 -7.08 -22.79 0.77
CA PHE A 30 -5.80 -22.11 1.03
C PHE A 30 -5.55 -20.98 0.05
N LYS A 31 -5.74 -21.22 -1.26
CA LYS A 31 -5.57 -20.19 -2.28
C LYS A 31 -6.50 -19.00 -2.06
N MET A 32 -7.75 -19.25 -1.67
CA MET A 32 -8.71 -18.19 -1.36
C MET A 32 -8.23 -17.35 -0.16
N PHE A 33 -7.73 -18.01 0.89
CA PHE A 33 -7.20 -17.31 2.05
C PHE A 33 -5.99 -16.41 1.71
N ASP A 34 -5.07 -16.92 0.90
CA ASP A 34 -3.90 -16.15 0.45
C ASP A 34 -4.31 -14.96 -0.43
N LEU A 35 -5.30 -15.15 -1.31
CA LEU A 35 -5.84 -14.07 -2.14
C LEU A 35 -6.52 -12.99 -1.29
N SER A 36 -7.34 -13.36 -0.30
CA SER A 36 -7.97 -12.40 0.61
C SER A 36 -6.94 -11.62 1.42
N ARG A 37 -5.83 -12.26 1.83
CA ARG A 37 -4.72 -11.54 2.50
C ARG A 37 -4.04 -10.55 1.57
N GLN A 38 -3.75 -10.93 0.34
CA GLN A 38 -3.16 -10.04 -0.67
C GLN A 38 -4.07 -8.85 -0.96
N GLU A 39 -5.38 -9.07 -1.05
CA GLU A 39 -6.37 -8.02 -1.25
C GLU A 39 -6.34 -6.97 -0.13
N ILE A 40 -6.34 -7.42 1.13
CA ILE A 40 -6.24 -6.52 2.31
C ILE A 40 -4.93 -5.72 2.29
N GLU A 41 -3.82 -6.37 1.93
CA GLU A 41 -2.52 -5.70 1.87
C GLU A 41 -2.45 -4.66 0.74
N LEU A 42 -2.96 -5.00 -0.44
CA LEU A 42 -3.09 -4.09 -1.58
C LEU A 42 -3.98 -2.89 -1.24
N GLU A 43 -5.11 -3.12 -0.57
CA GLU A 43 -6.01 -2.04 -0.15
C GLU A 43 -5.33 -1.09 0.85
N LYS A 44 -4.56 -1.65 1.80
CA LYS A 44 -3.77 -0.85 2.74
C LYS A 44 -2.70 -0.04 2.03
N GLN A 45 -1.98 -0.63 1.08
CA GLN A 45 -0.99 0.08 0.27
C GLN A 45 -1.65 1.21 -0.52
N LEU A 46 -2.76 0.95 -1.21
CA LEU A 46 -3.52 1.94 -1.97
C LEU A 46 -3.96 3.12 -1.10
N LYS A 47 -4.50 2.84 0.09
CA LYS A 47 -4.88 3.89 1.06
C LYS A 47 -3.67 4.72 1.51
N SER A 48 -2.53 4.08 1.75
CA SER A 48 -1.30 4.80 2.13
C SER A 48 -0.78 5.69 1.01
N SER A 49 -0.76 5.20 -0.23
CA SER A 49 -0.33 5.97 -1.40
C SER A 49 -1.29 7.12 -1.70
N MET A 50 -2.60 6.92 -1.55
CA MET A 50 -3.58 8.00 -1.69
C MET A 50 -3.37 9.10 -0.65
N LYS A 51 -3.07 8.73 0.60
CA LYS A 51 -2.77 9.69 1.66
C LYS A 51 -1.51 10.49 1.35
N GLN A 52 -0.42 9.81 0.95
CA GLN A 52 0.82 10.48 0.54
C GLN A 52 0.60 11.42 -0.64
N ARG A 53 -0.17 10.99 -1.65
CA ARG A 53 -0.53 11.83 -2.79
C ARG A 53 -1.25 13.10 -2.37
N GLU A 54 -2.17 13.00 -1.41
CA GLU A 54 -2.92 14.15 -0.92
C GLU A 54 -2.05 15.10 -0.07
N GLU A 55 -1.15 14.55 0.75
CA GLU A 55 -0.15 15.34 1.50
C GLU A 55 0.77 16.11 0.55
N LEU A 56 1.33 15.43 -0.46
CA LEU A 56 2.16 16.07 -1.48
C LEU A 56 1.40 17.13 -2.26
N LYS A 57 0.12 16.90 -2.58
CA LYS A 57 -0.70 17.89 -3.27
C LYS A 57 -0.86 19.17 -2.44
N LYS A 58 -1.09 19.03 -1.13
CA LYS A 58 -1.16 20.18 -0.21
C LYS A 58 0.17 20.90 -0.11
N GLU A 59 1.28 20.18 -0.09
CA GLU A 59 2.62 20.77 -0.08
C GLU A 59 2.87 21.58 -1.36
N ILE A 60 2.48 21.05 -2.53
CA ILE A 60 2.54 21.77 -3.81
C ILE A 60 1.66 23.03 -3.76
N GLU A 61 0.42 22.93 -3.26
CA GLU A 61 -0.47 24.10 -3.14
C GLU A 61 0.14 25.18 -2.23
N LEU A 62 0.79 24.79 -1.11
CA LEU A 62 1.50 25.71 -0.23
C LEU A 62 2.70 26.36 -0.92
N LEU A 63 3.48 25.59 -1.69
CA LEU A 63 4.62 26.07 -2.48
C LEU A 63 4.22 27.16 -3.49
N HIS A 64 2.97 27.19 -3.94
CA HIS A 64 2.43 28.19 -4.86
C HIS A 64 1.84 29.43 -4.19
N THR A 65 1.89 29.52 -2.85
CA THR A 65 1.44 30.73 -2.14
C THR A 65 2.59 31.73 -1.99
N ASP A 66 2.28 33.02 -2.20
CA ASP A 66 3.24 34.12 -2.04
C ASP A 66 3.91 34.11 -0.65
N GLU A 67 3.18 33.68 0.38
CA GLU A 67 3.65 33.63 1.76
C GLU A 67 4.71 32.53 1.98
N TYR A 68 4.55 31.36 1.36
CA TYR A 68 5.55 30.30 1.39
C TYR A 68 6.78 30.66 0.54
N ILE A 69 6.56 31.24 -0.65
CA ILE A 69 7.65 31.73 -1.52
C ILE A 69 8.45 32.82 -0.78
N GLU A 70 7.78 33.75 -0.11
CA GLU A 70 8.42 34.78 0.72
C GLU A 70 9.20 34.15 1.88
N LYS A 71 8.65 33.13 2.54
CA LYS A 71 9.34 32.43 3.62
C LYS A 71 10.61 31.73 3.13
N VAL A 72 10.54 30.97 2.03
CA VAL A 72 11.73 30.33 1.43
C VAL A 72 12.74 31.37 0.95
N ALA A 73 12.29 32.47 0.36
CA ALA A 73 13.16 33.58 -0.05
C ALA A 73 13.89 34.22 1.15
N ARG A 74 13.22 34.32 2.31
CA ARG A 74 13.84 34.82 3.56
C ARG A 74 14.78 33.80 4.19
N ASP A 75 14.36 32.54 4.28
CA ASP A 75 15.08 31.48 5.02
C ASP A 75 16.28 30.94 4.23
N GLU A 76 16.11 30.65 2.93
CA GLU A 76 17.15 30.04 2.08
C GLU A 76 17.97 31.07 1.30
N LEU A 77 17.34 32.15 0.83
CA LEU A 77 18.00 33.17 -0.01
C LEU A 77 18.38 34.43 0.77
N GLY A 78 17.96 34.59 2.03
CA GLY A 78 18.23 35.77 2.85
C GLY A 78 17.64 37.07 2.30
N LEU A 79 16.62 36.98 1.45
CA LEU A 79 15.96 38.13 0.84
C LEU A 79 15.02 38.81 1.83
N VAL A 80 14.89 40.13 1.72
CA VAL A 80 14.01 40.95 2.58
C VAL A 80 13.20 41.92 1.74
N LYS A 81 12.03 42.34 2.23
CA LYS A 81 11.19 43.30 1.51
C LYS A 81 11.85 44.69 1.48
N PRO A 82 11.53 45.52 0.47
CA PRO A 82 11.96 46.91 0.45
C PRO A 82 11.56 47.63 1.74
N GLY A 83 12.55 48.09 2.53
CA GLY A 83 12.34 48.76 3.82
C GLY A 83 12.63 47.92 5.06
N GLU A 84 12.97 46.64 4.94
CA GLU A 84 13.38 45.78 6.06
C GLU A 84 14.92 45.73 6.21
N LEU A 85 15.40 45.62 7.45
CA LEU A 85 16.83 45.56 7.80
C LEU A 85 17.20 44.16 8.33
N ILE A 86 18.22 43.52 7.75
CA ILE A 86 18.72 42.21 8.21
C ILE A 86 19.59 42.41 9.47
N TYR A 87 19.11 41.96 10.63
CA TYR A 87 19.87 41.99 11.88
C TYR A 87 20.62 40.67 12.09
N LYS A 88 21.91 40.62 11.72
CA LYS A 88 22.78 39.48 12.07
C LYS A 88 23.34 39.68 13.47
N ILE A 89 22.80 38.95 14.44
CA ILE A 89 23.33 38.94 15.81
C ILE A 89 24.67 38.20 15.78
N ASN A 90 25.78 38.94 15.74
CA ASN A 90 27.12 38.38 15.89
C ASN A 90 27.42 38.22 17.39
N PRO A 91 27.48 36.99 17.95
CA PRO A 91 27.84 36.81 19.35
C PRO A 91 29.33 37.10 19.55
N LYS A 92 29.63 38.39 19.78
CA LYS A 92 30.83 38.99 20.39
C LYS A 92 32.17 38.77 19.67
N SER A 93 32.71 39.86 19.14
CA SER A 93 34.14 40.16 19.33
C SER A 93 34.36 40.47 20.82
N LYS A 94 35.09 39.61 21.51
CA LYS A 94 35.89 40.00 22.67
C LYS A 94 37.17 39.20 22.67
#